data_AF-A0A2D8QQ06-F1
#
_entry.id   AF-A0A2D8QQ06-F1
#
_cell.length_a   1.000
_cell.length_b   1.000
_cell.length_c   1.000
_cell.angle_alpha   90.00
_cell.angle_beta   90.00
_cell.angle_gamma   90.00
#
_symmetry.space_group_name_H-M   'P 1'
#
loop_
_entity.id
_entity.type
_entity.pdbx_description
1 polymer ?
#
loop_
_entity_poly.entity_id
_entity_poly.type
_entity_poly.pdbx_seq_one_letter_code
_entity_poly.pdbx_strand_id
1 'polypeptide(L)'
;MCSIEGLQDSKRLSDKRRRLLDVEIRNRALDFSIGRAEVSEIDDLNIFQATMLAMQRAFLGLTSSVEFALVDGNRLPELPCRAEYLVKGDSKSDAIKAASIIAKVARDDEMVALDAKYPGYGFAKHKGYPTADHLAALNRLGPSSVHRLSFAPCRQAELIFD
;
A
#
# COMPACT_ATOMS: atom_id res chain seq x y z
N MET A 1 -14.93 -9.30 23.01
CA MET A 1 -14.24 -8.66 21.88
C MET A 1 -15.30 -8.25 20.87
N CYS A 2 -15.46 -6.95 20.61
CA CYS A 2 -16.39 -6.48 19.58
C CYS A 2 -15.73 -6.72 18.21
N SER A 3 -16.11 -7.79 17.53
CA SER A 3 -15.65 -8.05 16.16
C SER A 3 -16.34 -7.06 15.19
N ILE A 4 -15.62 -6.62 14.17
CA ILE A 4 -16.19 -5.85 13.06
C ILE A 4 -16.81 -6.85 12.08
N GLU A 5 -18.12 -6.74 11.86
CA GLU A 5 -18.86 -7.72 11.06
C GLU A 5 -18.50 -7.61 9.57
N GLY A 6 -18.30 -8.75 8.91
CA GLY A 6 -17.99 -8.80 7.48
C GLY A 6 -16.54 -8.41 7.14
N LEU A 7 -15.65 -8.42 8.12
CA LEU A 7 -14.22 -8.24 7.91
C LEU A 7 -13.63 -9.43 7.13
N GLN A 8 -13.03 -9.15 5.99
CA GLN A 8 -12.44 -10.14 5.08
C GLN A 8 -11.19 -9.56 4.40
N ASP A 9 -10.47 -10.39 3.66
CA ASP A 9 -9.39 -9.95 2.75
C ASP A 9 -9.87 -8.75 1.90
N SER A 10 -9.13 -7.64 1.99
CA SER A 10 -9.47 -6.38 1.31
C SER A 10 -9.72 -6.55 -0.19
N LYS A 11 -9.05 -7.50 -0.84
CA LYS A 11 -9.18 -7.79 -2.27
C LYS A 11 -10.47 -8.51 -2.63
N ARG A 12 -11.09 -9.20 -1.66
CA ARG A 12 -12.39 -9.88 -1.82
C ARG A 12 -13.59 -8.97 -1.62
N LEU A 13 -13.37 -7.78 -1.05
CA LEU A 13 -14.40 -6.78 -0.82
C LEU A 13 -14.58 -5.87 -2.05
N SER A 14 -15.83 -5.52 -2.36
CA SER A 14 -16.13 -4.43 -3.29
C SER A 14 -15.63 -3.09 -2.74
N ASP A 15 -15.34 -2.12 -3.62
CA ASP A 15 -14.88 -0.79 -3.19
C ASP A 15 -15.84 -0.13 -2.19
N LYS A 16 -17.15 -0.17 -2.49
CA LYS A 16 -18.19 0.35 -1.60
C LYS A 16 -18.16 -0.30 -0.22
N ARG A 17 -18.06 -1.63 -0.13
CA ARG A 17 -18.02 -2.32 1.17
C ARG A 17 -16.71 -2.04 1.91
N ARG A 18 -15.59 -2.00 1.19
CA ARG A 18 -14.27 -1.71 1.75
C ARG A 18 -14.22 -0.32 2.38
N ARG A 19 -14.79 0.70 1.73
CA ARG A 19 -14.88 2.06 2.28
C ARG A 19 -15.77 2.17 3.51
N LEU A 20 -16.91 1.47 3.53
CA LEU A 20 -17.76 1.39 4.72
C LEU A 20 -17.01 0.77 5.91
N LEU A 21 -16.28 -0.32 5.65
CA LEU A 21 -15.46 -0.98 6.67
C LEU A 21 -14.29 -0.12 7.13
N ASP A 22 -13.62 0.60 6.23
CA ASP A 22 -12.54 1.53 6.61
C ASP A 22 -13.00 2.57 7.63
N VAL A 23 -14.18 3.18 7.42
CA VAL A 23 -14.78 4.11 8.39
C VAL A 23 -15.08 3.42 9.72
N GLU A 24 -15.69 2.23 9.70
CA GLU A 24 -16.01 1.48 10.92
C GLU A 24 -14.75 1.07 11.69
N ILE A 25 -13.71 0.62 10.99
CA ILE A 25 -12.42 0.23 11.57
C ILE A 25 -11.78 1.45 12.25
N ARG A 26 -11.66 2.59 11.55
CA ARG A 26 -11.02 3.80 12.12
C ARG A 26 -11.77 4.32 13.34
N ASN A 27 -13.10 4.22 13.35
CA ASN A 27 -13.91 4.67 14.49
C ASN A 27 -13.82 3.74 15.71
N ARG A 28 -13.44 2.47 15.53
CA ARG A 28 -13.37 1.47 16.61
C ARG A 28 -11.96 1.10 17.02
N ALA A 29 -10.97 1.34 16.17
CA ALA A 29 -9.57 1.09 16.48
C ALA A 29 -9.14 1.99 17.65
N LEU A 30 -8.35 1.43 18.57
CA LEU A 30 -7.73 2.21 19.64
C LEU A 30 -6.77 3.27 19.08
N ASP A 31 -6.06 2.89 18.02
CA ASP A 31 -5.13 3.74 17.30
C ASP A 31 -4.92 3.17 15.88
N PHE A 32 -4.57 4.03 14.93
CA PHE A 32 -4.11 3.61 13.61
C PHE A 32 -3.16 4.65 13.02
N SER A 33 -2.25 4.17 12.18
CA SER A 33 -1.33 5.01 11.43
C SER A 33 -1.09 4.42 10.05
N ILE A 34 -0.75 5.28 9.09
CA ILE A 34 -0.42 4.89 7.72
C ILE A 34 1.03 5.29 7.46
N GLY A 35 1.85 4.29 7.17
CA GLY A 35 3.22 4.49 6.71
C GLY A 35 3.30 4.45 5.19
N ARG A 36 4.24 5.21 4.64
CA ARG A 36 4.48 5.36 3.20
C ARG A 36 5.97 5.26 2.92
N ALA A 37 6.33 4.66 1.79
CA ALA A 37 7.62 4.81 1.15
C ALA A 37 7.41 5.48 -0.21
N GLU A 38 8.20 6.51 -0.49
CA GLU A 38 8.13 7.26 -1.73
C GLU A 38 8.65 6.45 -2.92
N VAL A 39 8.30 6.89 -4.12
CA VAL A 39 8.75 6.28 -5.38
C VAL A 39 10.27 6.24 -5.46
N SER A 40 10.95 7.32 -5.06
CA SER A 40 12.42 7.36 -5.02
C SER A 40 13.00 6.34 -4.05
N GLU A 41 12.41 6.18 -2.86
CA GLU A 41 12.86 5.19 -1.89
C GLU A 41 12.64 3.76 -2.38
N ILE A 42 11.57 3.51 -3.16
CA ILE A 42 11.35 2.21 -3.80
C ILE A 42 12.42 1.95 -4.86
N ASP A 43 12.78 2.96 -5.64
CA ASP A 43 13.81 2.85 -6.66
C ASP A 43 15.21 2.64 -6.05
N ASP A 44 15.52 3.29 -4.93
CA ASP A 44 16.80 3.18 -4.23
C ASP A 44 16.94 1.88 -3.40
N LEU A 45 15.88 1.51 -2.66
CA LEU A 45 15.94 0.41 -1.70
C LEU A 45 15.47 -0.93 -2.25
N ASN A 46 14.82 -0.94 -3.42
CA ASN A 46 13.90 -1.97 -3.90
C ASN A 46 12.56 -2.06 -3.14
N ILE A 47 11.57 -2.70 -3.76
CA ILE A 47 10.20 -2.79 -3.22
C ILE A 47 10.09 -3.56 -1.90
N PHE A 48 10.95 -4.55 -1.67
CA PHE A 48 10.91 -5.33 -0.44
C PHE A 48 11.33 -4.47 0.75
N GLN A 49 12.49 -3.80 0.65
CA GLN A 49 12.98 -2.93 1.73
C GLN A 49 12.10 -1.69 1.90
N ALA A 50 11.60 -1.10 0.82
CA ALA A 50 10.64 0.00 0.90
C ALA A 50 9.32 -0.42 1.58
N THR A 51 8.89 -1.67 1.39
CA THR A 51 7.74 -2.23 2.12
C THR A 51 8.04 -2.33 3.62
N MET A 52 9.23 -2.82 4.01
CA MET A 52 9.63 -2.87 5.42
C MET A 52 9.66 -1.47 6.03
N LEU A 53 10.25 -0.49 5.34
CA LEU A 53 10.31 0.91 5.76
C LEU A 53 8.91 1.52 5.94
N ALA A 54 7.99 1.27 5.00
CA ALA A 54 6.61 1.73 5.13
C ALA A 54 5.91 1.12 6.36
N MET A 55 6.13 -0.17 6.65
CA MET A 55 5.59 -0.82 7.85
C MET A 55 6.18 -0.24 9.14
N GLN A 56 7.48 0.06 9.17
CA GLN A 56 8.13 0.75 10.31
C GLN A 56 7.51 2.12 10.55
N ARG A 57 7.33 2.92 9.49
CA ARG A 57 6.70 4.24 9.57
C ARG A 57 5.25 4.14 10.05
N ALA A 58 4.50 3.13 9.61
CA ALA A 58 3.15 2.90 10.08
C ALA A 58 3.15 2.64 11.60
N PHE A 59 4.04 1.77 12.08
CA PHE A 59 4.17 1.48 13.51
C PHE A 59 4.59 2.72 14.32
N LEU A 60 5.62 3.43 13.88
CA LEU A 60 6.16 4.59 14.59
C LEU A 60 5.20 5.80 14.62
N GLY A 61 4.22 5.83 13.72
CA GLY A 61 3.15 6.84 13.76
C GLY A 61 2.02 6.53 14.74
N LEU A 62 2.01 5.35 15.38
CA LEU A 62 1.08 5.06 16.46
C LEU A 62 1.46 5.87 17.71
N THR A 63 0.45 6.39 18.40
CA THR A 63 0.60 7.13 19.67
C THR A 63 0.44 6.22 20.88
N SER A 64 -0.26 5.10 20.71
CA SER A 64 -0.46 4.08 21.75
C SER A 64 0.76 3.18 21.90
N SER A 65 1.03 2.72 23.12
CA SER A 65 2.07 1.72 23.38
C SER A 65 1.67 0.36 22.78
N VAL A 66 2.55 -0.23 21.96
CA VAL A 66 2.34 -1.54 21.35
C VAL A 66 3.38 -2.52 21.88
N GLU A 67 2.90 -3.58 22.54
CA GLU A 67 3.78 -4.62 23.11
C GLU A 67 4.06 -5.76 22.13
N PHE A 68 3.15 -5.98 21.18
CA PHE A 68 3.24 -7.06 20.20
C PHE A 68 2.62 -6.68 18.85
N ALA A 69 3.32 -7.01 17.75
CA ALA A 69 2.86 -6.77 16.38
C ALA A 69 2.70 -8.06 15.57
N LEU A 70 1.61 -8.16 14.82
CA LEU A 70 1.41 -9.19 13.78
C LEU A 70 1.57 -8.54 12.41
N VAL A 71 2.46 -9.10 11.58
CA VAL A 71 2.77 -8.58 10.23
C VAL A 71 2.35 -9.59 9.17
N ASP A 72 1.65 -9.15 8.12
CA ASP A 72 1.35 -10.04 6.99
C ASP A 72 2.60 -10.28 6.14
N GLY A 73 2.86 -11.55 5.84
CA GLY A 73 3.98 -11.96 4.98
C GLY A 73 4.87 -13.02 5.62
N ASN A 74 6.16 -12.97 5.29
CA ASN A 74 7.16 -13.96 5.71
C ASN A 74 8.46 -13.34 6.26
N ARG A 75 8.43 -12.02 6.52
CA ARG A 75 9.55 -11.22 7.01
C ARG A 75 9.00 -10.15 7.96
N LEU A 76 9.84 -9.71 8.88
CA LEU A 76 9.52 -8.68 9.85
C LEU A 76 10.29 -7.40 9.52
N PRO A 77 9.64 -6.23 9.58
CA PRO A 77 10.35 -4.97 9.72
C PRO A 77 11.02 -4.91 11.11
N GLU A 78 12.06 -4.08 11.25
CA GLU A 78 12.60 -3.77 12.58
C GLU A 78 11.58 -2.92 13.34
N LEU A 79 11.00 -3.46 14.41
CA LEU A 79 10.01 -2.78 15.25
C LEU A 79 10.52 -2.70 16.68
N PRO A 80 10.22 -1.62 17.42
CA PRO A 80 10.60 -1.49 18.83
C PRO A 80 9.63 -2.27 19.75
N CYS A 81 9.18 -3.44 19.32
CA CYS A 81 8.35 -4.36 20.09
C CYS A 81 8.57 -5.81 19.64
N ARG A 82 7.95 -6.76 20.35
CA ARG A 82 7.93 -8.16 19.90
C ARG A 82 7.06 -8.27 18.66
N ALA A 83 7.46 -9.07 17.68
CA ALA A 83 6.68 -9.22 16.47
C ALA A 83 6.74 -10.64 15.89
N GLU A 84 5.66 -11.03 15.22
CA GLU A 84 5.58 -12.26 14.44
C GLU A 84 4.97 -11.99 13.07
N TYR A 85 5.46 -12.69 12.05
CA TYR A 85 4.85 -12.65 10.73
C TYR A 85 3.84 -13.77 10.57
N LEU A 86 2.79 -13.53 9.78
CA LEU A 86 1.79 -14.51 9.40
C LEU A 86 1.68 -14.57 7.88
N VAL A 87 2.00 -15.74 7.31
CA VAL A 87 1.78 -15.98 5.88
C VAL A 87 0.29 -16.06 5.60
N LYS A 88 -0.21 -15.20 4.70
CA LYS A 88 -1.64 -14.99 4.43
C LYS A 88 -2.39 -14.50 5.67
N GLY A 89 -1.78 -13.56 6.39
CA GLY A 89 -2.32 -12.98 7.61
C GLY A 89 -3.68 -12.30 7.38
N ASP A 90 -3.89 -11.74 6.20
CA ASP A 90 -5.16 -11.17 5.72
C ASP A 90 -6.32 -12.17 5.66
N SER A 91 -6.05 -13.48 5.72
CA SER A 91 -7.08 -14.53 5.84
C SER A 91 -7.27 -15.04 7.26
N LYS A 92 -6.32 -14.77 8.16
CA LYS A 92 -6.20 -15.44 9.48
C LYS A 92 -6.39 -14.50 10.66
N SER A 93 -6.01 -13.24 10.55
CA SER A 93 -6.04 -12.26 11.63
C SER A 93 -6.95 -11.09 11.29
N ASP A 94 -7.87 -10.77 12.19
CA ASP A 94 -8.77 -9.63 12.03
C ASP A 94 -8.01 -8.31 12.09
N ALA A 95 -6.97 -8.20 12.93
CA ALA A 95 -6.12 -7.01 12.96
C ALA A 95 -5.41 -6.78 11.59
N ILE A 96 -4.93 -7.86 10.96
CA ILE A 96 -4.29 -7.77 9.64
C ILE A 96 -5.31 -7.42 8.55
N LYS A 97 -6.49 -8.04 8.57
CA LYS A 97 -7.59 -7.67 7.65
C LYS A 97 -7.91 -6.19 7.75
N ALA A 98 -8.08 -5.69 8.97
CA ALA A 98 -8.39 -4.29 9.24
C ALA A 98 -7.29 -3.35 8.72
N ALA A 99 -6.02 -3.64 9.03
CA ALA A 99 -4.89 -2.88 8.52
C ALA A 99 -4.81 -2.89 6.98
N SER A 100 -5.07 -4.05 6.34
CA SER A 100 -5.06 -4.17 4.87
C SER A 100 -6.16 -3.34 4.20
N ILE A 101 -7.33 -3.22 4.84
CA ILE A 101 -8.44 -2.39 4.36
C ILE A 101 -8.05 -0.91 4.44
N ILE A 102 -7.52 -0.46 5.58
CA ILE A 102 -7.04 0.91 5.78
C ILE A 102 -5.99 1.27 4.73
N ALA A 103 -4.98 0.43 4.56
CA ALA A 103 -3.91 0.66 3.60
C ALA A 103 -4.44 0.72 2.15
N LYS A 104 -5.38 -0.17 1.80
CA LYS A 104 -5.95 -0.23 0.45
C LYS A 104 -6.80 1.01 0.14
N VAL A 105 -7.67 1.43 1.06
CA VAL A 105 -8.50 2.64 0.87
C VAL A 105 -7.62 3.87 0.74
N ALA A 106 -6.65 4.05 1.65
CA ALA A 106 -5.72 5.17 1.60
C ALA A 106 -4.94 5.24 0.27
N ARG A 107 -4.45 4.08 -0.21
CA ARG A 107 -3.73 4.02 -1.49
C ARG A 107 -4.64 4.30 -2.68
N ASP A 108 -5.88 3.82 -2.66
CA ASP A 108 -6.84 4.05 -3.74
C ASP A 108 -7.22 5.52 -3.86
N ASP A 109 -7.35 6.23 -2.73
CA ASP A 109 -7.63 7.67 -2.68
C ASP A 109 -6.45 8.48 -3.18
N GLU A 110 -5.22 8.09 -2.81
CA GLU A 110 -4.01 8.71 -3.36
C GLU A 110 -3.95 8.57 -4.88
N MET A 111 -4.28 7.40 -5.43
CA MET A 111 -4.29 7.20 -6.88
C MET A 111 -5.36 8.01 -7.60
N VAL A 112 -6.49 8.31 -6.95
CA VAL A 112 -7.49 9.25 -7.49
C VAL A 112 -6.95 10.67 -7.49
N ALA A 113 -6.29 11.10 -6.42
CA ALA A 113 -5.67 12.42 -6.34
C ALA A 113 -4.54 12.58 -7.39
N LEU A 114 -3.75 11.52 -7.61
CA LEU A 114 -2.71 11.51 -8.64
C LEU A 114 -3.29 11.58 -10.06
N ASP A 115 -4.46 11.00 -10.31
CA ASP A 115 -5.12 11.10 -11.62
C ASP A 115 -5.48 12.55 -11.98
N ALA A 116 -5.95 13.31 -10.99
CA ALA A 116 -6.23 14.74 -11.17
C ALA A 116 -4.94 15.55 -11.41
N LYS A 117 -3.84 15.18 -10.75
CA LYS A 117 -2.53 15.87 -10.88
C LYS A 117 -1.79 15.50 -12.17
N TYR A 118 -1.96 14.28 -12.66
CA TYR A 118 -1.31 13.75 -13.86
C TYR A 118 -2.38 13.25 -14.85
N PRO A 119 -3.11 14.16 -15.50
CA PRO A 119 -4.20 13.79 -16.38
C PRO A 119 -3.71 12.96 -17.57
N GLY A 120 -4.55 12.03 -18.02
CA GLY A 120 -4.27 11.18 -19.19
C GLY A 120 -3.59 9.84 -18.87
N TYR A 121 -3.11 9.62 -17.65
CA TYR A 121 -2.57 8.32 -17.23
C TYR A 121 -3.67 7.32 -16.85
N GLY A 122 -4.77 7.76 -16.22
CA GLY A 122 -5.88 6.89 -15.81
C GLY A 122 -5.72 6.26 -14.43
N PHE A 123 -4.88 6.85 -13.57
CA PHE A 123 -4.54 6.37 -12.24
C PHE A 123 -5.76 6.10 -11.35
N ALA A 124 -6.83 6.86 -11.50
CA ALA A 124 -8.07 6.66 -10.74
C ALA A 124 -8.70 5.29 -11.03
N LYS A 125 -8.47 4.70 -12.21
CA LYS A 125 -9.03 3.40 -12.62
C LYS A 125 -8.10 2.24 -12.26
N HIS A 126 -6.89 2.24 -12.80
CA HIS A 126 -5.97 1.10 -12.69
C HIS A 126 -5.00 1.20 -11.51
N LYS A 127 -5.03 2.29 -10.72
CA LYS A 127 -4.24 2.44 -9.48
C LYS A 127 -2.72 2.27 -9.66
N GLY A 128 -2.22 2.54 -10.86
CA GLY A 128 -0.80 2.38 -11.23
C GLY A 128 -0.38 0.96 -11.61
N TYR A 129 -1.29 -0.03 -11.59
CA TYR A 129 -1.00 -1.36 -12.14
C TYR A 129 -0.76 -1.28 -13.67
N PRO A 130 0.07 -2.17 -14.25
CA PRO A 130 0.43 -2.14 -15.67
C PRO A 130 -0.69 -2.74 -16.54
N THR A 131 -1.87 -2.13 -16.54
CA THR A 131 -2.97 -2.49 -17.44
C THR A 131 -2.69 -2.00 -18.86
N ALA A 132 -3.40 -2.53 -19.86
CA ALA A 132 -3.26 -2.09 -21.24
C ALA A 132 -3.42 -0.56 -21.39
N ASP A 133 -4.40 0.03 -20.69
CA ASP A 133 -4.61 1.49 -20.67
C ASP A 133 -3.40 2.24 -20.11
N HIS A 134 -2.80 1.74 -19.03
CA HIS A 134 -1.65 2.37 -18.40
C HIS A 134 -0.41 2.28 -19.29
N LEU A 135 -0.17 1.13 -19.92
CA LEU A 135 0.93 0.94 -20.87
C LEU A 135 0.76 1.84 -22.10
N ALA A 136 -0.47 1.98 -22.62
CA ALA A 136 -0.77 2.89 -23.72
C ALA A 136 -0.53 4.36 -23.32
N ALA A 137 -0.89 4.74 -22.08
CA ALA A 137 -0.60 6.08 -21.57
C ALA A 137 0.91 6.32 -21.41
N LEU A 138 1.66 5.36 -20.88
CA LEU A 138 3.12 5.42 -20.78
C LEU A 138 3.79 5.56 -22.14
N ASN A 139 3.33 4.83 -23.16
CA ASN A 139 3.85 4.96 -24.53
C ASN A 139 3.57 6.35 -25.13
N ARG A 140 2.44 6.96 -24.79
CA ARG A 140 2.03 8.28 -25.31
C ARG A 140 2.67 9.45 -24.56
N LEU A 141 2.78 9.35 -23.24
CA LEU A 141 3.14 10.46 -22.34
C LEU A 141 4.55 10.34 -21.74
N GLY A 142 5.18 9.17 -21.86
CA GLY A 142 6.37 8.80 -21.10
C GLY A 142 6.05 8.50 -19.62
N PRO A 143 7.04 8.10 -18.81
CA PRO A 143 6.89 8.02 -17.36
C PRO A 143 6.90 9.42 -16.72
N SER A 144 6.02 9.65 -15.75
CA SER A 144 6.02 10.83 -14.88
C SER A 144 6.80 10.60 -13.56
N SER A 145 6.97 11.64 -12.75
CA SER A 145 7.69 11.58 -11.46
C SER A 145 7.07 10.68 -10.39
N VAL A 146 5.85 10.15 -10.62
CA VAL A 146 5.19 9.19 -9.71
C VAL A 146 5.32 7.74 -10.19
N HIS A 147 6.04 7.49 -11.27
CA HIS A 147 6.38 6.15 -11.73
C HIS A 147 7.69 5.67 -11.11
N ARG A 148 7.72 4.40 -10.72
CA ARG A 148 8.92 3.71 -10.24
C ARG A 148 9.83 3.43 -11.42
N LEU A 149 10.90 4.19 -11.57
CA LEU A 149 11.79 4.09 -12.73
C LEU A 149 12.65 2.82 -12.67
N SER A 150 12.79 2.20 -11.51
CA SER A 150 13.43 0.88 -11.40
C SER A 150 12.55 -0.27 -11.92
N PHE A 151 11.25 -0.08 -12.17
CA PHE A 151 10.34 -1.13 -12.61
C PHE A 151 10.12 -1.12 -14.13
N ALA A 152 10.15 -2.27 -14.79
CA ALA A 152 9.62 -2.38 -16.14
C ALA A 152 8.11 -2.03 -16.15
N PRO A 153 7.58 -1.29 -17.15
CA PRO A 153 8.26 -0.80 -18.36
C PRO A 153 8.88 0.60 -18.22
N CYS A 154 8.81 1.22 -17.04
CA CYS A 154 9.33 2.57 -16.80
C CYS A 154 10.86 2.61 -16.73
N ARG A 155 11.49 1.46 -16.47
CA ARG A 155 12.93 1.26 -16.56
C ARG A 155 13.37 1.57 -17.99
N GLN A 156 13.94 2.74 -18.18
CA GLN A 156 14.69 3.05 -19.38
C GLN A 156 15.87 2.07 -19.41
N ALA A 157 16.03 1.35 -20.51
CA ALA A 157 17.31 0.73 -20.79
C ALA A 157 18.35 1.86 -20.71
N GLU A 158 19.42 1.67 -19.93
CA GLU A 158 20.56 2.58 -20.00
C GLU A 158 20.89 2.72 -21.48
N LEU A 159 20.72 3.94 -22.03
CA LEU A 159 21.28 4.27 -23.32
C LEU A 159 22.79 4.24 -23.08
N ILE A 160 23.37 3.06 -23.27
CA ILE A 160 24.80 2.89 -23.47
C ILE A 160 25.07 3.69 -24.74
N PHE A 161 25.51 4.94 -24.57
CA PHE A 161 26.25 5.62 -25.60
C PHE A 161 27.64 4.98 -25.59
N ASP A 162 27.85 4.02 -26.50
CA ASP A 162 29.20 3.66 -26.94
C ASP A 162 29.85 4.85 -27.68
#